data_AF-H6NQR2-F1
#
_entry.id   AF-H6NQR2-F1
#
_cell.length_a   1.000
_cell.length_b   1.000
_cell.length_c   1.000
_cell.angle_alpha   90.00
_cell.angle_beta   90.00
_cell.angle_gamma   90.00
#
_symmetry.space_group_name_H-M   'P 1'
#
loop_
_entity.id
_entity.type
_entity.pdbx_description
1 polymer ?
#
loop_
_entity_poly.entity_id
_entity_poly.type
_entity_poly.pdbx_seq_one_letter_code
_entity_poly.pdbx_strand_id
1 'polypeptide(L)'
;MNERPSWYSRLRREPLTERTFTKDLRNKIEREIASRELGRGSRFGRGTRRMWAAGLIGAVLLLGGYGTVQLERERMAGEGGGSDFVIAKGWIQDGGQLPAPTGTLGGIVKKQGPDVPVFERMLNTMDYFTTVQGAYHVSEDRGKNEYVVEFTVDEGEVPGSSHKRLDGKTGQVYSITNFDGKVMLHMYLEEKRKGKPFYWIDDRLNKRTGEPPAGPRFYKDSQGMNNWSARGGKAWADGLDLVYPSYFAFWTVDEATMQPIFEITGTEPFLDREATIMEGKLDAYMGEKQGAERYKYWVDSETGVILKLLLTDRAGEPVTVMEMTEIRFDEPVDREVFSTKPQEGWTERKREFRNPEIEK
;
A
#
# COMPACT_ATOMS: atom_id res chain seq x y z
N MET A 1 -5.20 33.44 1.08
CA MET A 1 -6.61 33.18 0.78
C MET A 1 -6.61 32.18 -0.36
N ASN A 2 -6.92 30.91 -0.07
CA ASN A 2 -6.93 29.84 -1.06
C ASN A 2 -8.37 29.32 -1.16
N GLU A 3 -8.96 29.52 -2.32
CA GLU A 3 -10.30 29.03 -2.66
C GLU A 3 -10.29 27.50 -2.75
N ARG A 4 -11.37 26.88 -2.25
CA ARG A 4 -11.54 25.43 -2.19
C ARG A 4 -11.89 24.85 -3.57
N PRO A 5 -11.43 23.64 -3.94
CA PRO A 5 -11.85 22.96 -5.16
C PRO A 5 -13.37 22.68 -5.22
N SER A 6 -14.00 22.98 -6.37
CA SER A 6 -15.46 22.98 -6.58
C SER A 6 -16.19 21.61 -6.54
N TRP A 7 -15.47 20.51 -6.35
CA TRP A 7 -16.06 19.17 -6.21
C TRP A 7 -16.58 18.90 -4.78
N TYR A 8 -16.11 19.68 -3.80
CA TYR A 8 -16.43 19.51 -2.37
C TYR A 8 -17.87 19.90 -1.99
N SER A 9 -18.54 20.74 -2.78
CA SER A 9 -19.89 21.24 -2.49
C SER A 9 -21.02 20.46 -3.18
N ARG A 10 -20.71 19.58 -4.13
CA ARG A 10 -21.72 18.85 -4.93
C ARG A 10 -22.20 17.55 -4.30
N LEU A 11 -21.48 17.01 -3.32
CA LEU A 11 -21.80 15.72 -2.68
C LEU A 11 -22.76 15.83 -1.48
N ARG A 12 -23.15 17.05 -1.07
CA ARG A 12 -24.01 17.27 0.12
C ARG A 12 -25.51 17.32 -0.14
N ARG A 13 -26.00 17.03 -1.36
CA ARG A 13 -27.42 17.32 -1.68
C ARG A 13 -28.30 16.21 -2.21
N GLU A 14 -27.84 14.98 -2.44
CA GLU A 14 -28.77 13.90 -2.80
C GLU A 14 -28.48 12.60 -2.05
N PRO A 15 -29.45 12.04 -1.32
CA PRO A 15 -29.34 10.68 -0.83
C PRO A 15 -29.39 9.72 -2.03
N LEU A 16 -28.32 8.95 -2.21
CA LEU A 16 -28.28 7.87 -3.19
C LEU A 16 -29.27 6.77 -2.74
N THR A 17 -30.30 6.54 -3.54
CA THR A 17 -31.26 5.46 -3.34
C THR A 17 -30.62 4.13 -3.74
N GLU A 18 -30.65 3.14 -2.83
CA GLU A 18 -30.26 1.76 -3.12
C GLU A 18 -31.07 1.22 -4.31
N ARG A 19 -30.40 0.89 -5.41
CA ARG A 19 -31.01 0.11 -6.49
C ARG A 19 -30.78 -1.37 -6.22
N THR A 20 -31.81 -2.02 -5.68
CA THR A 20 -31.88 -3.50 -5.65
C THR A 20 -32.00 -4.02 -7.08
N PHE A 21 -31.15 -4.98 -7.44
CA PHE A 21 -31.15 -5.60 -8.77
C PHE A 21 -32.47 -6.35 -9.03
N THR A 22 -33.13 -6.08 -10.15
CA THR A 22 -34.38 -6.75 -10.51
C THR A 22 -34.12 -8.22 -10.88
N LYS A 23 -35.06 -9.10 -10.51
CA LYS A 23 -35.00 -10.56 -10.71
C LYS A 23 -34.70 -10.97 -12.16
N ASP A 24 -35.09 -10.15 -13.14
CA ASP A 24 -34.82 -10.36 -14.56
C ASP A 24 -33.34 -10.24 -14.94
N LEU A 25 -32.58 -9.34 -14.30
CA LEU A 25 -31.15 -9.19 -14.58
C LEU A 25 -30.36 -10.40 -14.04
N ARG A 26 -30.76 -10.92 -12.88
CA ARG A 26 -30.19 -12.14 -12.29
C ARG A 26 -30.41 -13.36 -13.18
N ASN A 27 -31.64 -13.54 -13.69
CA ASN A 27 -32.00 -14.62 -14.61
C ASN A 27 -31.31 -14.50 -15.99
N LYS A 28 -30.88 -13.30 -16.38
CA LYS A 28 -30.10 -13.10 -17.62
C LYS A 28 -28.64 -13.54 -17.44
N ILE A 29 -28.05 -13.20 -16.30
CA ILE A 29 -26.67 -13.59 -15.94
C ILE A 29 -26.56 -15.11 -15.77
N GLU A 30 -27.52 -15.74 -15.09
CA GLU A 30 -27.52 -17.20 -14.89
C GLU A 30 -27.63 -17.97 -16.24
N ARG A 31 -28.37 -17.44 -17.22
CA ARG A 31 -28.46 -18.02 -18.57
C ARG A 31 -27.18 -17.85 -19.40
N GLU A 32 -26.48 -16.73 -19.26
CA GLU A 32 -25.18 -16.53 -19.93
C GLU A 32 -24.10 -17.45 -19.39
N ILE A 33 -24.09 -17.71 -18.08
CA ILE A 33 -23.14 -18.65 -17.45
C ILE A 33 -23.38 -20.08 -17.96
N ALA A 34 -24.63 -20.55 -17.98
CA ALA A 34 -24.97 -21.88 -18.46
C ALA A 34 -24.63 -22.10 -19.95
N SER A 35 -24.73 -21.05 -20.78
CA SER A 35 -24.38 -21.13 -22.21
C SER A 35 -22.88 -21.27 -22.48
N ARG A 36 -22.04 -20.82 -21.54
CA ARG A 36 -20.56 -20.86 -21.66
C ARG A 36 -19.98 -22.21 -21.25
N GLU A 37 -20.66 -22.94 -20.35
CA GLU A 37 -20.22 -24.28 -19.93
C GLU A 37 -20.51 -25.37 -20.97
N LEU A 38 -21.55 -25.21 -21.79
CA LEU A 38 -21.92 -26.17 -22.84
C LEU A 38 -21.08 -26.07 -24.14
N GLY A 39 -20.21 -25.05 -24.27
CA GLY A 39 -19.42 -24.77 -25.48
C GLY A 39 -18.04 -25.41 -25.57
N ARG A 40 -17.56 -26.09 -24.51
CA ARG A 40 -16.24 -26.76 -24.50
C ARG A 40 -16.37 -28.27 -24.70
N GLY A 41 -16.75 -28.67 -25.91
CA GLY A 41 -16.79 -30.08 -26.32
C GLY A 41 -16.57 -30.25 -27.81
N SER A 42 -15.43 -30.85 -28.18
CA SER A 42 -15.05 -31.37 -29.50
C SER A 42 -14.44 -30.38 -30.53
N ARG A 43 -13.14 -30.55 -30.80
CA ARG A 43 -12.62 -31.10 -32.07
C ARG A 43 -11.11 -31.30 -32.00
N PHE A 44 -10.70 -32.58 -32.01
CA PHE A 44 -9.34 -33.04 -32.26
C PHE A 44 -8.99 -32.89 -33.75
N GLY A 45 -7.77 -32.46 -34.06
CA GLY A 45 -7.17 -32.46 -35.40
C GLY A 45 -5.63 -32.53 -35.32
N ARG A 46 -5.05 -33.56 -35.95
CA ARG A 46 -3.69 -34.13 -35.85
C ARG A 46 -2.51 -33.25 -36.37
N GLY A 47 -1.32 -33.51 -35.79
CA GLY A 47 0.03 -33.37 -36.38
C GLY A 47 0.80 -32.13 -35.88
N THR A 48 2.03 -32.15 -35.35
CA THR A 48 3.16 -33.09 -35.34
C THR A 48 4.11 -32.78 -34.17
N ARG A 49 4.85 -33.79 -33.70
CA ARG A 49 5.76 -33.84 -32.55
C ARG A 49 7.00 -32.92 -32.66
N ARG A 50 7.45 -32.38 -31.52
CA ARG A 50 8.83 -32.54 -30.99
C ARG A 50 8.87 -32.25 -29.48
N MET A 51 9.40 -33.23 -28.73
CA MET A 51 9.60 -33.27 -27.27
C MET A 51 10.90 -32.59 -26.85
N TRP A 52 10.87 -32.02 -25.64
CA TRP A 52 11.67 -32.38 -24.43
C TRP A 52 10.80 -31.86 -23.24
N ALA A 53 10.17 -32.62 -22.32
CA ALA A 53 10.62 -33.61 -21.32
C ALA A 53 11.80 -33.07 -20.49
N ALA A 54 11.81 -33.00 -19.15
CA ALA A 54 11.02 -33.51 -18.02
C ALA A 54 11.40 -32.67 -16.77
N GLY A 55 10.79 -32.69 -15.58
CA GLY A 55 9.75 -33.51 -14.93
C GLY A 55 9.35 -32.83 -13.59
N LEU A 56 8.11 -32.93 -13.07
CA LEU A 56 7.46 -34.09 -12.41
C LEU A 56 8.22 -34.50 -11.12
N ILE A 57 7.69 -34.60 -9.89
CA ILE A 57 6.43 -35.15 -9.30
C ILE A 57 6.50 -34.83 -7.78
N GLY A 58 5.41 -34.70 -7.00
CA GLY A 58 4.01 -34.84 -7.33
C GLY A 58 3.09 -34.95 -6.12
N ALA A 59 1.81 -35.11 -6.44
CA ALA A 59 0.73 -35.41 -5.52
C ALA A 59 0.66 -36.91 -5.22
N VAL A 60 0.34 -37.25 -3.97
CA VAL A 60 -0.23 -38.54 -3.59
C VAL A 60 -1.63 -38.30 -3.02
N LEU A 61 -2.52 -39.18 -3.46
CA LEU A 61 -3.97 -39.18 -3.35
C LEU A 61 -4.52 -39.44 -1.93
N LEU A 62 -5.71 -38.90 -1.74
CA LEU A 62 -6.83 -39.34 -0.89
C LEU A 62 -6.80 -40.80 -0.42
N LEU A 63 -7.18 -41.04 0.84
CA LEU A 63 -8.19 -42.04 1.24
C LEU A 63 -8.63 -41.77 2.70
N GLY A 64 -9.94 -41.90 2.96
CA GLY A 64 -10.60 -41.45 4.18
C GLY A 64 -10.40 -42.31 5.43
N GLY A 65 -10.89 -41.79 6.56
CA GLY A 65 -11.00 -42.53 7.81
C GLY A 65 -11.62 -41.68 8.92
N TYR A 66 -12.84 -42.08 9.31
CA TYR A 66 -13.53 -41.70 10.54
C TYR A 66 -12.61 -41.83 11.78
N GLY A 67 -12.74 -40.91 12.74
CA GLY A 67 -12.13 -41.06 14.07
C GLY A 67 -12.37 -39.87 15.00
N THR A 68 -13.43 -39.95 15.79
CA THR A 68 -13.72 -39.13 16.98
C THR A 68 -12.73 -39.42 18.11
N VAL A 69 -12.11 -38.41 18.76
CA VAL A 69 -11.71 -38.37 20.19
C VAL A 69 -11.45 -36.89 20.53
N GLN A 70 -12.35 -36.15 21.20
CA GLN A 70 -12.60 -36.06 22.65
C GLN A 70 -11.74 -35.00 23.36
N LEU A 71 -12.47 -34.10 24.02
CA LEU A 71 -12.06 -33.06 24.96
C LEU A 71 -10.94 -33.47 25.90
N GLU A 72 -10.03 -32.52 26.18
CA GLU A 72 -9.56 -32.34 27.54
C GLU A 72 -9.41 -30.86 27.90
N ARG A 73 -10.12 -30.53 28.97
CA ARG A 73 -10.26 -29.22 29.60
C ARG A 73 -9.53 -29.36 30.92
N GLU A 74 -8.30 -28.89 31.01
CA GLU A 74 -7.66 -28.72 32.31
C GLU A 74 -7.63 -27.25 32.70
N ARG A 75 -8.33 -27.02 33.81
CA ARG A 75 -8.45 -25.79 34.57
C ARG A 75 -7.65 -26.06 35.84
N MET A 76 -6.55 -25.37 36.04
CA MET A 76 -5.93 -25.22 37.35
C MET A 76 -5.65 -23.74 37.55
N ALA A 77 -6.41 -23.17 38.48
CA ALA A 77 -6.18 -21.88 39.08
C ALA A 77 -5.18 -22.05 40.24
N GLY A 78 -4.43 -20.99 40.56
CA GLY A 78 -3.92 -20.78 41.91
C GLY A 78 -2.54 -20.16 42.00
N GLU A 79 -2.53 -18.90 42.50
CA GLU A 79 -1.48 -18.28 43.34
C GLU A 79 -0.19 -17.88 42.60
N GLY A 80 0.40 -16.69 42.78
CA GLY A 80 0.33 -15.69 43.83
C GLY A 80 1.76 -15.18 44.05
N GLY A 81 1.99 -13.87 43.89
CA GLY A 81 3.28 -13.20 44.11
C GLY A 81 3.52 -12.13 43.04
N GLY A 82 3.53 -10.83 43.29
CA GLY A 82 3.89 -10.11 44.51
C GLY A 82 5.24 -9.45 44.30
N SER A 83 5.25 -8.17 43.90
CA SER A 83 6.39 -7.26 44.10
C SER A 83 5.94 -5.80 44.05
N ASP A 84 5.62 -5.31 45.24
CA ASP A 84 6.07 -4.07 45.87
C ASP A 84 5.93 -2.68 45.20
N PHE A 85 5.12 -1.88 45.91
CA PHE A 85 4.94 -0.43 45.99
C PHE A 85 6.19 0.46 45.80
N VAL A 86 5.97 1.68 45.26
CA VAL A 86 6.15 2.94 46.01
C VAL A 86 5.12 3.99 45.55
N ILE A 87 4.20 4.37 46.44
CA ILE A 87 3.39 5.59 46.34
C ILE A 87 4.16 6.69 47.09
N ALA A 88 4.57 7.75 46.38
CA ALA A 88 5.03 8.98 47.01
C ALA A 88 3.89 10.01 47.02
N LYS A 89 3.34 10.25 48.22
CA LYS A 89 2.46 11.38 48.56
C LYS A 89 3.33 12.55 49.05
N GLY A 90 3.05 13.76 48.57
CA GLY A 90 3.30 15.01 49.32
C GLY A 90 3.33 16.28 48.45
N TRP A 91 2.32 17.16 48.57
CA TRP A 91 2.38 18.53 49.16
C TRP A 91 3.07 19.56 48.22
N ILE A 92 2.51 20.69 47.73
CA ILE A 92 1.51 21.67 48.20
C ILE A 92 0.98 22.53 47.01
N GLN A 93 -0.19 23.15 47.27
CA GLN A 93 -0.92 24.29 46.64
C GLN A 93 -0.06 25.30 45.83
N ASP A 94 -0.53 26.06 44.84
CA ASP A 94 -1.61 27.04 44.88
C ASP A 94 -1.76 27.68 43.47
N GLY A 95 -2.86 28.40 43.26
CA GLY A 95 -3.22 29.00 41.97
C GLY A 95 -2.18 29.97 41.38
N GLY A 96 -1.86 29.79 40.09
CA GLY A 96 -1.03 30.69 39.31
C GLY A 96 -1.29 30.47 37.81
N GLN A 97 -1.69 31.54 37.14
CA GLN A 97 -2.03 31.60 35.73
C GLN A 97 -0.81 31.22 34.85
N LEU A 98 -0.94 30.22 33.98
CA LEU A 98 0.14 29.81 33.08
C LEU A 98 0.40 30.92 32.04
N PRO A 99 1.64 31.40 31.85
CA PRO A 99 1.98 32.31 30.77
C PRO A 99 1.97 31.54 29.43
N ALA A 100 1.56 32.22 28.36
CA ALA A 100 1.65 31.69 27.01
C ALA A 100 3.12 31.42 26.63
N PRO A 101 3.46 30.27 26.01
CA PRO A 101 4.83 30.02 25.60
C PRO A 101 5.10 30.69 24.24
N THR A 102 5.68 31.88 24.28
CA THR A 102 6.57 32.40 23.24
C THR A 102 7.97 31.86 23.48
N GLY A 103 8.55 31.13 22.51
CA GLY A 103 9.97 30.78 22.52
C GLY A 103 10.28 29.40 21.98
N THR A 104 10.99 29.37 20.85
CA THR A 104 11.64 28.23 20.21
C THR A 104 12.86 27.73 21.00
N LEU A 105 12.93 26.42 21.25
CA LEU A 105 14.04 25.50 20.98
C LEU A 105 13.91 24.21 21.80
N GLY A 106 14.00 23.07 21.12
CA GLY A 106 14.54 21.83 21.69
C GLY A 106 13.60 20.96 22.53
N GLY A 107 13.94 19.67 22.57
CA GLY A 107 13.49 18.77 23.62
C GLY A 107 12.83 17.52 23.10
N ILE A 108 13.68 16.57 22.69
CA ILE A 108 13.53 15.13 22.85
C ILE A 108 12.28 14.77 23.66
N VAL A 109 11.29 14.21 22.96
CA VAL A 109 10.12 13.60 23.57
C VAL A 109 10.59 12.55 24.56
N LYS A 110 10.28 12.75 25.84
CA LYS A 110 10.51 11.77 26.91
C LYS A 110 9.80 10.46 26.54
N LYS A 111 10.59 9.40 26.33
CA LYS A 111 10.26 7.95 26.25
C LYS A 111 8.77 7.62 26.03
N GLN A 112 8.40 7.37 24.77
CA GLN A 112 7.19 6.63 24.41
C GLN A 112 7.61 5.31 23.75
N GLY A 113 7.74 4.25 24.55
CA GLY A 113 7.94 2.86 24.11
C GLY A 113 9.17 2.56 23.22
N PRO A 114 9.56 1.29 23.07
CA PRO A 114 10.52 0.84 22.05
C PRO A 114 9.95 0.81 20.61
N ASP A 115 8.68 1.19 20.40
CA ASP A 115 7.87 0.81 19.22
C ASP A 115 7.58 1.94 18.19
N VAL A 116 8.01 3.18 18.48
CA VAL A 116 7.95 4.36 17.57
C VAL A 116 8.96 4.34 16.39
N PRO A 117 10.13 3.66 16.45
CA PRO A 117 11.14 3.75 15.39
C PRO A 117 10.66 3.26 14.02
N VAL A 118 9.95 2.14 13.93
CA VAL A 118 9.59 1.54 12.64
C VAL A 118 8.54 2.38 11.91
N PHE A 119 7.57 2.91 12.64
CA PHE A 119 6.55 3.81 12.11
C PHE A 119 7.17 5.11 11.56
N GLU A 120 8.11 5.71 12.29
CA GLU A 120 8.83 6.89 11.80
C GLU A 120 9.70 6.59 10.57
N ARG A 121 10.25 5.38 10.47
CA ARG A 121 10.97 4.93 9.26
C ARG A 121 10.01 4.80 8.07
N MET A 122 8.83 4.22 8.24
CA MET A 122 7.82 4.15 7.17
C MET A 122 7.45 5.54 6.60
N LEU A 123 7.46 6.57 7.44
CA LEU A 123 7.21 7.95 7.02
C LEU A 123 8.39 8.62 6.29
N ASN A 124 9.58 8.02 6.35
CA ASN A 124 10.85 8.61 5.94
C ASN A 124 11.79 7.59 5.26
N THR A 125 11.25 6.55 4.60
CA THR A 125 12.05 5.42 4.10
C THR A 125 13.19 5.83 3.17
N MET A 126 13.01 6.92 2.41
CA MET A 126 14.01 7.52 1.52
C MET A 126 15.29 8.00 2.22
N ASP A 127 15.31 8.09 3.55
CA ASP A 127 16.53 8.44 4.31
C ASP A 127 17.40 7.22 4.63
N TYR A 128 16.88 6.01 4.41
CA TYR A 128 17.51 4.77 4.87
C TYR A 128 18.10 3.93 3.75
N PHE A 129 18.07 4.43 2.52
CA PHE A 129 18.74 3.85 1.36
C PHE A 129 19.06 4.94 0.33
N THR A 130 20.10 4.71 -0.47
CA THR A 130 20.40 5.51 -1.67
C THR A 130 19.72 4.90 -2.88
N THR A 131 19.80 3.58 -3.04
CA THR A 131 19.14 2.86 -4.13
C THR A 131 18.30 1.73 -3.59
N VAL A 132 17.19 1.42 -4.27
CA VAL A 132 16.42 0.21 -4.02
C VAL A 132 15.90 -0.35 -5.33
N GLN A 133 16.06 -1.66 -5.51
CA GLN A 133 15.61 -2.42 -6.68
C GLN A 133 14.81 -3.61 -6.20
N GLY A 134 13.80 -4.01 -6.96
CA GLY A 134 13.03 -5.19 -6.59
C GLY A 134 11.79 -5.41 -7.42
N ALA A 135 10.98 -6.35 -6.94
CA ALA A 135 9.67 -6.63 -7.50
C ALA A 135 8.72 -7.08 -6.40
N TYR A 136 7.45 -6.70 -6.51
CA TYR A 136 6.40 -7.19 -5.62
C TYR A 136 5.15 -7.62 -6.40
N HIS A 137 4.47 -8.64 -5.88
CA HIS A 137 3.17 -9.08 -6.35
C HIS A 137 2.06 -8.33 -5.61
N VAL A 138 0.97 -8.04 -6.31
CA VAL A 138 -0.24 -7.44 -5.77
C VAL A 138 -1.44 -8.28 -6.16
N SER A 139 -2.25 -8.65 -5.17
CA SER A 139 -3.58 -9.25 -5.32
C SER A 139 -4.58 -8.38 -4.57
N GLU A 140 -5.48 -7.72 -5.30
CA GLU A 140 -6.52 -6.84 -4.78
C GLU A 140 -7.92 -7.39 -5.08
N ASP A 141 -8.92 -6.86 -4.37
CA ASP A 141 -10.34 -7.23 -4.52
C ASP A 141 -10.54 -8.77 -4.46
N ARG A 142 -9.91 -9.40 -3.45
CA ARG A 142 -9.96 -10.86 -3.22
C ARG A 142 -9.42 -11.66 -4.42
N GLY A 143 -8.32 -11.19 -5.01
CA GLY A 143 -7.64 -11.85 -6.12
C GLY A 143 -8.29 -11.62 -7.49
N LYS A 144 -9.22 -10.66 -7.61
CA LYS A 144 -9.78 -10.31 -8.92
C LYS A 144 -8.80 -9.50 -9.77
N ASN A 145 -7.98 -8.68 -9.13
CA ASN A 145 -6.94 -7.89 -9.78
C ASN A 145 -5.58 -8.37 -9.28
N GLU A 146 -4.80 -8.94 -10.18
CA GLU A 146 -3.47 -9.48 -9.88
C GLU A 146 -2.44 -8.86 -10.82
N TYR A 147 -1.36 -8.32 -10.26
CA TYR A 147 -0.30 -7.70 -11.04
C TYR A 147 1.04 -7.77 -10.30
N VAL A 148 2.12 -7.64 -11.06
CA VAL A 148 3.49 -7.52 -10.54
C VAL A 148 3.97 -6.10 -10.80
N VAL A 149 4.69 -5.54 -9.84
CA VAL A 149 5.41 -4.29 -10.00
C VAL A 149 6.90 -4.57 -9.92
N GLU A 150 7.61 -4.33 -11.02
CA GLU A 150 9.08 -4.27 -11.06
C GLU A 150 9.50 -2.82 -10.84
N PHE A 151 10.51 -2.57 -10.01
CA PHE A 151 10.93 -1.20 -9.71
C PHE A 151 12.42 -1.04 -9.49
N THR A 152 12.87 0.20 -9.69
CA THR A 152 14.22 0.66 -9.35
C THR A 152 14.13 2.13 -8.96
N VAL A 153 14.81 2.52 -7.90
CA VAL A 153 14.81 3.87 -7.35
C VAL A 153 16.22 4.26 -6.94
N ASP A 154 16.58 5.52 -7.19
CA ASP A 154 17.85 6.15 -6.85
C ASP A 154 17.55 7.54 -6.26
N GLU A 155 17.77 7.69 -4.95
CA GLU A 155 17.61 8.91 -4.15
C GLU A 155 18.92 9.73 -4.03
N GLY A 156 19.96 9.32 -4.76
CA GLY A 156 21.29 9.93 -4.76
C GLY A 156 21.33 11.34 -5.35
N GLU A 157 22.54 11.78 -5.71
CA GLU A 157 22.76 13.14 -6.24
C GLU A 157 22.04 13.37 -7.58
N VAL A 158 21.94 12.33 -8.40
CA VAL A 158 21.23 12.32 -9.67
C VAL A 158 20.02 11.39 -9.53
N PRO A 159 18.90 11.89 -8.99
CA PRO A 159 17.78 11.01 -8.66
C PRO A 159 17.17 10.37 -9.91
N GLY A 160 16.56 9.21 -9.75
CA GLY A 160 15.88 8.51 -10.82
C GLY A 160 14.95 7.43 -10.29
N SER A 161 13.86 7.16 -11.02
CA SER A 161 13.00 6.02 -10.70
C SER A 161 12.45 5.37 -11.95
N SER A 162 12.19 4.07 -11.86
CA SER A 162 11.46 3.31 -12.85
C SER A 162 10.54 2.37 -12.12
N HIS A 163 9.30 2.29 -12.56
CA HIS A 163 8.42 1.21 -12.14
C HIS A 163 7.50 0.77 -13.27
N LYS A 164 7.34 -0.54 -13.37
CA LYS A 164 6.64 -1.21 -14.45
C LYS A 164 5.62 -2.16 -13.86
N ARG A 165 4.36 -2.04 -14.31
CA ARG A 165 3.26 -2.91 -13.87
C ARG A 165 2.94 -3.93 -14.96
N LEU A 166 2.95 -5.20 -14.58
CA LEU A 166 2.70 -6.35 -15.43
C LEU A 166 1.45 -7.07 -14.94
N ASP A 167 0.57 -7.47 -15.85
CA ASP A 167 -0.58 -8.30 -15.52
C ASP A 167 -0.10 -9.64 -14.94
N GLY A 168 -0.64 -10.05 -13.79
CA GLY A 168 -0.15 -11.20 -13.04
C GLY A 168 -0.35 -12.55 -13.75
N LYS A 169 -1.26 -12.63 -14.73
CA LYS A 169 -1.61 -13.87 -15.44
C LYS A 169 -0.86 -14.02 -16.76
N THR A 170 -0.68 -12.91 -17.47
CA THR A 170 -0.12 -12.88 -18.82
C THR A 170 1.31 -12.36 -18.85
N GLY A 171 1.76 -11.65 -17.81
CA GLY A 171 3.02 -10.91 -17.80
C GLY A 171 3.01 -9.71 -18.75
N GLN A 172 1.86 -9.33 -19.31
CA GLN A 172 1.78 -8.19 -20.22
C GLN A 172 2.01 -6.88 -19.46
N VAL A 173 2.91 -6.06 -19.98
CA VAL A 173 3.13 -4.71 -19.46
C VAL A 173 1.93 -3.84 -19.78
N TYR A 174 1.31 -3.27 -18.75
CA TYR A 174 0.20 -2.35 -18.94
C TYR A 174 0.48 -0.94 -18.41
N SER A 175 1.55 -0.74 -17.63
CA SER A 175 2.02 0.60 -17.27
C SER A 175 3.53 0.65 -17.03
N ILE A 176 4.16 1.76 -17.43
CA ILE A 176 5.55 2.11 -17.10
C ILE A 176 5.57 3.58 -16.68
N THR A 177 6.25 3.90 -15.59
CA THR A 177 6.62 5.26 -15.23
C THR A 177 8.12 5.34 -15.01
N ASN A 178 8.78 6.27 -15.67
CA ASN A 178 10.21 6.51 -15.54
C ASN A 178 10.48 7.98 -15.22
N PHE A 179 11.43 8.26 -14.36
CA PHE A 179 11.94 9.58 -14.02
C PHE A 179 13.46 9.58 -14.13
N ASP A 180 14.02 10.48 -14.93
CA ASP A 180 15.47 10.55 -15.20
C ASP A 180 16.22 11.57 -14.33
N GLY A 181 15.52 12.21 -13.39
CA GLY A 181 16.04 13.33 -12.59
C GLY A 181 15.50 14.70 -13.03
N LYS A 182 14.88 14.79 -14.21
CA LYS A 182 14.33 16.05 -14.75
C LYS A 182 12.91 15.87 -15.29
N VAL A 183 12.68 14.79 -16.01
CA VAL A 183 11.46 14.53 -16.76
C VAL A 183 10.86 13.22 -16.29
N MET A 184 9.53 13.14 -16.27
CA MET A 184 8.81 11.90 -16.01
C MET A 184 8.06 11.45 -17.27
N LEU A 185 8.33 10.22 -17.68
CA LEU A 185 7.61 9.51 -18.73
C LEU A 185 6.55 8.62 -18.10
N HIS A 186 5.36 8.65 -18.67
CA HIS A 186 4.22 7.84 -18.28
C HIS A 186 3.71 7.07 -19.49
N MET A 187 3.60 5.75 -19.40
CA MET A 187 3.12 4.89 -20.48
C MET A 187 2.02 3.97 -19.94
N TYR A 188 0.89 3.90 -20.64
CA TYR A 188 -0.27 3.08 -20.27
C TYR A 188 -0.92 2.34 -21.44
N LEU A 189 -1.24 1.07 -21.22
CA LEU A 189 -2.09 0.28 -22.10
C LEU A 189 -3.55 0.40 -21.64
N GLU A 190 -4.36 1.20 -22.33
CA GLU A 190 -5.76 1.45 -21.94
C GLU A 190 -6.67 0.30 -22.40
N GLU A 191 -7.20 -0.51 -21.47
CA GLU A 191 -8.17 -1.56 -21.81
C GLU A 191 -9.46 -1.00 -22.45
N LYS A 192 -9.95 0.15 -21.94
CA LYS A 192 -11.21 0.77 -22.39
C LYS A 192 -11.17 1.29 -23.84
N ARG A 193 -9.98 1.44 -24.45
CA ARG A 193 -9.82 1.98 -25.81
C ARG A 193 -9.26 0.95 -26.80
N LYS A 194 -9.59 -0.33 -26.62
CA LYS A 194 -9.12 -1.41 -27.50
C LYS A 194 -7.59 -1.43 -27.63
N GLY A 195 -6.88 -1.32 -26.50
CA GLY A 195 -5.46 -1.66 -26.41
C GLY A 195 -4.48 -0.79 -27.21
N LYS A 196 -4.81 0.47 -27.55
CA LYS A 196 -3.80 1.36 -28.16
C LYS A 196 -2.87 1.92 -27.07
N PRO A 197 -1.58 1.55 -27.06
CA PRO A 197 -0.62 2.06 -26.11
C PRO A 197 -0.42 3.58 -26.28
N PHE A 198 -0.40 4.31 -25.18
CA PHE A 198 -0.17 5.76 -25.20
C PHE A 198 0.76 6.21 -24.08
N TYR A 199 1.42 7.35 -24.31
CA TYR A 199 2.31 7.94 -23.32
C TYR A 199 2.09 9.44 -23.16
N TRP A 200 2.56 10.01 -22.05
CA TRP A 200 2.75 11.45 -21.91
C TRP A 200 4.02 11.72 -21.12
N ILE A 201 4.49 12.95 -21.21
CA ILE A 201 5.70 13.42 -20.56
C ILE A 201 5.34 14.59 -19.63
N ASP A 202 5.87 14.56 -18.41
CA ASP A 202 5.87 15.71 -17.49
C ASP A 202 7.30 16.26 -17.38
N ASP A 203 7.49 17.47 -17.90
CA ASP A 203 8.77 18.18 -17.97
C ASP A 203 8.81 19.40 -17.04
N ARG A 204 7.72 19.68 -16.30
CA ARG A 204 7.59 20.82 -15.38
C ARG A 204 7.56 20.38 -13.92
N LEU A 205 8.44 19.43 -13.59
CA LEU A 205 8.58 18.90 -12.25
C LEU A 205 9.40 19.88 -11.40
N ASN A 206 8.85 20.25 -10.24
CA ASN A 206 9.60 20.99 -9.24
C ASN A 206 10.67 20.08 -8.63
N LYS A 207 11.90 20.60 -8.46
CA LYS A 207 12.92 19.87 -7.71
C LYS A 207 12.44 19.65 -6.28
N ARG A 208 12.51 18.41 -5.82
CA ARG A 208 12.25 18.06 -4.42
C ARG A 208 13.55 18.13 -3.66
N THR A 209 13.54 18.82 -2.51
CA THR A 209 14.69 18.82 -1.59
C THR A 209 14.84 17.48 -0.91
N GLY A 210 13.71 16.76 -0.79
CA GLY A 210 13.63 15.54 -0.02
C GLY A 210 13.66 15.82 1.47
N GLU A 211 13.54 17.06 1.97
CA GLU A 211 13.58 17.32 3.42
C GLU A 211 12.29 16.87 4.13
N PRO A 212 12.37 16.42 5.40
CA PRO A 212 11.19 16.18 6.21
C PRO A 212 10.37 17.48 6.40
N PRO A 213 9.03 17.42 6.36
CA PRO A 213 8.19 18.55 6.71
C PRO A 213 8.45 19.06 8.13
N ALA A 214 8.50 20.37 8.29
CA ALA A 214 8.86 21.06 9.53
C ALA A 214 7.82 20.95 10.68
N GLY A 215 6.74 20.18 10.49
CA GLY A 215 5.61 20.09 11.43
C GLY A 215 5.14 18.65 11.64
N PRO A 216 4.10 18.44 12.48
CA PRO A 216 3.57 17.11 12.73
C PRO A 216 3.09 16.46 11.43
N ARG A 217 3.31 15.14 11.34
CA ARG A 217 2.97 14.34 10.16
C ARG A 217 1.47 14.08 10.05
N PHE A 218 0.76 14.14 11.18
CA PHE A 218 -0.69 14.03 11.27
C PHE A 218 -1.20 14.87 12.43
N TYR A 219 -2.28 15.63 12.21
CA TYR A 219 -2.86 16.52 13.21
C TYR A 219 -4.29 16.94 12.83
N LYS A 220 -5.05 17.44 13.81
CA LYS A 220 -6.29 18.17 13.56
C LYS A 220 -5.99 19.67 13.45
N ASP A 221 -6.50 20.32 12.42
CA ASP A 221 -6.41 21.77 12.31
C ASP A 221 -7.43 22.49 13.21
N SER A 222 -7.44 23.82 13.16
CA SER A 222 -8.36 24.65 13.95
C SER A 222 -9.84 24.46 13.62
N GLN A 223 -10.17 23.79 12.51
CA GLN A 223 -11.54 23.41 12.14
C GLN A 223 -11.87 21.96 12.55
N GLY A 224 -10.94 21.27 13.23
CA GLY A 224 -11.08 19.87 13.63
C GLY A 224 -10.88 18.89 12.47
N MET A 225 -10.39 19.36 11.31
CA MET A 225 -10.18 18.53 10.13
C MET A 225 -8.83 17.80 10.22
N ASN A 226 -8.81 16.54 9.81
CA ASN A 226 -7.60 15.73 9.79
C ASN A 226 -6.69 16.16 8.64
N ASN A 227 -5.42 16.38 8.97
CA ASN A 227 -4.38 16.74 8.03
C ASN A 227 -3.27 15.70 8.09
N TRP A 228 -2.81 15.26 6.92
CA TRP A 228 -1.75 14.27 6.75
C TRP A 228 -0.65 14.89 5.88
N SER A 229 0.57 14.89 6.38
CA SER A 229 1.72 15.43 5.66
C SER A 229 2.59 14.25 5.24
N ALA A 230 2.46 13.81 3.99
CA ALA A 230 3.38 12.85 3.39
C ALA A 230 4.71 13.54 3.04
N ARG A 231 5.76 12.76 2.77
CA ARG A 231 7.03 13.25 2.23
C ARG A 231 7.35 12.44 1.00
N GLY A 232 7.53 13.12 -0.12
CA GLY A 232 7.99 12.48 -1.35
C GLY A 232 9.52 12.47 -1.42
N GLY A 233 10.06 11.42 -2.04
CA GLY A 233 11.50 11.31 -2.33
C GLY A 233 11.93 12.21 -3.50
N LYS A 234 13.24 12.41 -3.66
CA LYS A 234 13.86 13.12 -4.80
C LYS A 234 13.68 12.35 -6.10
N ALA A 235 13.54 11.03 -6.03
CA ALA A 235 13.34 10.14 -7.16
C ALA A 235 11.93 10.16 -7.75
N TRP A 236 10.99 10.90 -7.14
CA TRP A 236 9.60 10.99 -7.59
C TRP A 236 8.88 9.62 -7.69
N ALA A 237 9.26 8.64 -6.88
CA ALA A 237 8.69 7.30 -6.91
C ALA A 237 7.47 7.09 -5.98
N ASP A 238 6.70 8.15 -5.69
CA ASP A 238 5.60 8.12 -4.68
C ASP A 238 4.50 7.09 -4.99
N GLY A 239 4.42 6.59 -6.23
CA GLY A 239 3.48 5.54 -6.63
C GLY A 239 3.90 4.11 -6.29
N LEU A 240 5.05 3.94 -5.62
CA LEU A 240 5.55 2.67 -5.09
C LEU A 240 5.17 2.53 -3.62
N ASP A 241 3.91 2.20 -3.35
CA ASP A 241 3.34 2.29 -2.00
C ASP A 241 4.04 1.40 -0.95
N LEU A 242 4.67 0.28 -1.35
CA LEU A 242 5.46 -0.54 -0.42
C LEU A 242 6.83 0.08 -0.10
N VAL A 243 7.44 0.77 -1.07
CA VAL A 243 8.77 1.41 -0.93
C VAL A 243 8.67 2.74 -0.19
N TYR A 244 7.61 3.51 -0.49
CA TYR A 244 7.27 4.79 0.16
C TYR A 244 5.93 4.70 0.91
N PRO A 245 5.87 3.95 2.02
CA PRO A 245 4.62 3.56 2.68
C PRO A 245 4.01 4.62 3.60
N SER A 246 4.26 5.90 3.34
CA SER A 246 3.73 6.99 4.19
C SER A 246 2.21 6.92 4.31
N TYR A 247 1.51 6.63 3.21
CA TYR A 247 0.06 6.48 3.23
C TYR A 247 -0.41 5.27 4.05
N PHE A 248 0.28 4.13 3.95
CA PHE A 248 -0.04 2.96 4.77
C PHE A 248 0.24 3.19 6.24
N ALA A 249 1.29 3.94 6.59
CA ALA A 249 1.53 4.38 7.97
C ALA A 249 0.38 5.26 8.47
N PHE A 250 -0.14 6.19 7.66
CA PHE A 250 -1.29 7.00 8.07
C PHE A 250 -2.56 6.18 8.31
N TRP A 251 -2.72 5.02 7.69
CA TRP A 251 -3.85 4.13 7.96
C TRP A 251 -3.76 3.42 9.31
N THR A 252 -2.58 3.44 9.94
CA THR A 252 -2.37 2.89 11.29
C THR A 252 -2.52 3.96 12.38
N VAL A 253 -3.17 5.09 12.08
CA VAL A 253 -3.44 6.19 13.02
C VAL A 253 -4.94 6.40 13.12
N ASP A 254 -5.47 6.42 14.34
CA ASP A 254 -6.89 6.67 14.58
C ASP A 254 -7.26 8.12 14.25
N GLU A 255 -8.25 8.27 13.38
CA GLU A 255 -8.66 9.55 12.83
C GLU A 255 -9.36 10.49 13.85
N ALA A 256 -9.82 9.94 14.98
CA ALA A 256 -10.48 10.71 16.03
C ALA A 256 -9.46 11.29 17.02
N THR A 257 -8.48 10.48 17.42
CA THR A 257 -7.49 10.77 18.47
C THR A 257 -6.15 11.25 17.93
N MET A 258 -5.87 11.04 16.63
CA MET A 258 -4.55 11.26 16.02
C MET A 258 -3.46 10.47 16.74
N GLN A 259 -3.76 9.25 17.19
CA GLN A 259 -2.81 8.35 17.83
C GLN A 259 -2.64 7.07 17.01
N PRO A 260 -1.43 6.49 16.95
CA PRO A 260 -1.25 5.18 16.33
C PRO A 260 -2.12 4.09 16.96
N ILE A 261 -2.62 3.17 16.13
CA ILE A 261 -3.51 2.05 16.49
C ILE A 261 -2.98 0.69 16.01
N PHE A 262 -1.66 0.54 16.01
CA PHE A 262 -0.99 -0.73 15.75
C PHE A 262 -0.41 -1.31 17.03
N GLU A 263 -0.23 -2.63 17.01
CA GLU A 263 0.60 -3.38 17.95
C GLU A 263 1.78 -3.98 17.18
N ILE A 264 2.96 -4.00 17.80
CA ILE A 264 4.09 -4.78 17.30
C ILE A 264 3.98 -6.19 17.88
N THR A 265 3.73 -7.18 17.02
CA THR A 265 3.46 -8.55 17.46
C THR A 265 4.69 -9.47 17.38
N GLY A 266 5.79 -8.99 16.80
CA GLY A 266 7.06 -9.69 16.76
C GLY A 266 7.98 -9.24 15.63
N THR A 267 9.01 -10.04 15.38
CA THR A 267 9.87 -9.93 14.21
C THR A 267 9.99 -11.28 13.52
N GLU A 268 10.19 -11.28 12.21
CA GLU A 268 10.48 -12.49 11.44
C GLU A 268 11.41 -12.20 10.26
N PRO A 269 12.22 -13.18 9.81
CA PRO A 269 13.01 -13.02 8.60
C PRO A 269 12.11 -13.03 7.35
N PHE A 270 12.36 -12.09 6.43
CA PHE A 270 11.69 -11.99 5.14
C PHE A 270 12.69 -11.53 4.08
N LEU A 271 12.89 -12.31 3.01
CA LEU A 271 13.91 -12.04 1.96
C LEU A 271 15.31 -11.73 2.52
N ASP A 272 15.77 -12.52 3.48
CA ASP A 272 17.06 -12.33 4.18
C ASP A 272 17.18 -11.01 4.97
N ARG A 273 16.05 -10.37 5.29
CA ARG A 273 15.97 -9.15 6.10
C ARG A 273 15.13 -9.39 7.35
N GLU A 274 15.39 -8.65 8.42
CA GLU A 274 14.51 -8.67 9.60
C GLU A 274 13.29 -7.78 9.34
N ALA A 275 12.09 -8.34 9.50
CA ALA A 275 10.84 -7.62 9.37
C ALA A 275 10.16 -7.49 10.74
N THR A 276 9.84 -6.27 11.14
CA THR A 276 8.98 -5.97 12.28
C THR A 276 7.52 -6.13 11.85
N ILE A 277 6.76 -6.93 12.61
CA ILE A 277 5.35 -7.15 12.35
C ILE A 277 4.52 -6.07 13.04
N MET A 278 3.74 -5.32 12.26
CA MET A 278 2.74 -4.38 12.75
C MET A 278 1.34 -4.88 12.42
N GLU A 279 0.48 -5.00 13.42
CA GLU A 279 -0.90 -5.46 13.26
C GLU A 279 -1.89 -4.49 13.90
N GLY A 280 -3.08 -4.39 13.33
CA GLY A 280 -4.11 -3.57 13.93
C GLY A 280 -5.44 -3.67 13.22
N LYS A 281 -6.36 -2.79 13.64
CA LYS A 281 -7.64 -2.59 12.98
C LYS A 281 -7.58 -1.34 12.11
N LEU A 282 -8.16 -1.41 10.93
CA LEU A 282 -8.43 -0.21 10.15
C LEU A 282 -9.53 0.59 10.86
N ASP A 283 -9.44 1.92 10.79
CA ASP A 283 -10.56 2.78 11.18
C ASP A 283 -11.78 2.52 10.30
N ALA A 284 -12.95 3.07 10.68
CA ALA A 284 -14.19 2.83 9.96
C ALA A 284 -14.12 3.27 8.48
N TYR A 285 -13.46 4.40 8.21
CA TYR A 285 -13.36 4.96 6.86
C TYR A 285 -12.47 4.11 5.97
N MET A 286 -11.27 3.76 6.42
CA MET A 286 -10.33 2.92 5.67
C MET A 286 -10.84 1.49 5.57
N GLY A 287 -11.49 0.98 6.61
CA GLY A 287 -12.08 -0.36 6.59
C GLY A 287 -13.19 -0.49 5.54
N GLU A 288 -14.10 0.50 5.47
CA GLU A 288 -15.13 0.56 4.42
C GLU A 288 -14.50 0.70 3.03
N LYS A 289 -13.56 1.64 2.86
CA LYS A 289 -12.91 1.93 1.57
C LYS A 289 -12.14 0.73 1.01
N GLN A 290 -11.45 -0.01 1.87
CA GLN A 290 -10.66 -1.18 1.47
C GLN A 290 -11.48 -2.48 1.47
N GLY A 291 -12.68 -2.48 2.04
CA GLY A 291 -13.47 -3.70 2.25
C GLY A 291 -12.81 -4.67 3.24
N ALA A 292 -11.99 -4.16 4.17
CA ALA A 292 -11.21 -4.92 5.13
C ALA A 292 -11.44 -4.41 6.56
N GLU A 293 -11.18 -5.23 7.58
CA GLU A 293 -11.26 -4.82 9.00
C GLU A 293 -9.87 -4.70 9.63
N ARG A 294 -8.92 -5.56 9.23
CA ARG A 294 -7.61 -5.64 9.86
C ARG A 294 -6.50 -5.53 8.84
N TYR A 295 -5.35 -5.05 9.32
CA TYR A 295 -4.11 -5.05 8.57
C TYR A 295 -3.03 -5.81 9.33
N LYS A 296 -2.09 -6.36 8.58
CA LYS A 296 -0.82 -6.88 9.04
C LYS A 296 0.28 -6.46 8.06
N TYR A 297 1.28 -5.77 8.55
CA TYR A 297 2.44 -5.32 7.79
C TYR A 297 3.69 -6.01 8.29
N TRP A 298 4.53 -6.44 7.36
CA TRP A 298 5.89 -6.87 7.59
C TRP A 298 6.79 -5.73 7.13
N VAL A 299 7.28 -4.95 8.08
CA VAL A 299 8.04 -3.75 7.78
C VAL A 299 9.51 -4.04 7.98
N ASP A 300 10.33 -3.79 6.96
CA ASP A 300 11.77 -3.90 7.05
C ASP A 300 12.29 -3.08 8.23
N SER A 301 12.91 -3.76 9.20
CA SER A 301 13.29 -3.15 10.47
C SER A 301 14.38 -2.10 10.32
N GLU A 302 15.12 -2.10 9.21
CA GLU A 302 16.19 -1.16 8.91
C GLU A 302 15.69 0.08 8.17
N THR A 303 14.87 -0.10 7.14
CA THR A 303 14.52 0.97 6.19
C THR A 303 13.10 1.52 6.35
N GLY A 304 12.19 0.75 6.96
CA GLY A 304 10.77 1.09 7.03
C GLY A 304 9.97 0.75 5.77
N VAL A 305 10.59 0.14 4.75
CA VAL A 305 9.90 -0.40 3.57
C VAL A 305 8.95 -1.51 4.00
N ILE A 306 7.74 -1.57 3.45
CA ILE A 306 6.83 -2.70 3.69
C ILE A 306 7.24 -3.85 2.77
N LEU A 307 7.70 -4.95 3.35
CA LEU A 307 8.05 -6.18 2.63
C LEU A 307 6.82 -7.03 2.30
N LYS A 308 5.80 -6.98 3.17
CA LYS A 308 4.51 -7.63 2.93
C LYS A 308 3.38 -6.86 3.61
N LEU A 309 2.24 -6.81 2.96
CA LEU A 309 1.00 -6.22 3.45
C LEU A 309 -0.14 -7.19 3.24
N LEU A 310 -0.92 -7.42 4.30
CA LEU A 310 -2.13 -8.22 4.27
C LEU A 310 -3.27 -7.42 4.88
N LEU A 311 -4.34 -7.23 4.12
CA LEU A 311 -5.63 -6.75 4.62
C LEU A 311 -6.62 -7.91 4.65
N THR A 312 -7.32 -8.09 5.77
CA THR A 312 -8.34 -9.14 5.93
C THR A 312 -9.69 -8.56 6.29
N ASP A 313 -10.77 -9.19 5.84
CA ASP A 313 -12.12 -8.85 6.28
C ASP A 313 -12.43 -9.37 7.70
N ARG A 314 -13.68 -9.20 8.13
CA ARG A 314 -14.17 -9.64 9.45
C ARG A 314 -14.13 -11.15 9.67
N ALA A 315 -14.21 -11.95 8.61
CA ALA A 315 -14.08 -13.40 8.68
C ALA A 315 -12.60 -13.84 8.73
N GLY A 316 -11.66 -12.92 8.56
CA GLY A 316 -10.23 -13.21 8.46
C GLY A 316 -9.78 -13.56 7.05
N GLU A 317 -10.65 -13.40 6.04
CA GLU A 317 -10.34 -13.73 4.66
C GLU A 317 -9.51 -12.61 4.01
N PRO A 318 -8.45 -12.93 3.24
CA PRO A 318 -7.65 -11.93 2.53
C PRO A 318 -8.47 -11.12 1.53
N VAL A 319 -8.31 -9.80 1.60
CA VAL A 319 -8.92 -8.83 0.67
C VAL A 319 -7.86 -8.25 -0.25
N THR A 320 -6.75 -7.83 0.33
CA THR A 320 -5.59 -7.30 -0.39
C THR A 320 -4.34 -7.96 0.17
N VAL A 321 -3.48 -8.44 -0.73
CA VAL A 321 -2.14 -8.94 -0.43
C VAL A 321 -1.16 -8.22 -1.33
N MET A 322 -0.15 -7.60 -0.75
CA MET A 322 1.01 -7.10 -1.49
C MET A 322 2.25 -7.73 -0.89
N GLU A 323 3.11 -8.32 -1.70
CA GLU A 323 4.23 -9.12 -1.21
C GLU A 323 5.47 -8.90 -2.07
N MET A 324 6.53 -8.42 -1.44
CA MET A 324 7.85 -8.29 -2.05
C MET A 324 8.36 -9.68 -2.41
N THR A 325 8.77 -9.84 -3.65
CA THR A 325 9.35 -11.09 -4.19
C THR A 325 10.86 -10.99 -4.34
N GLU A 326 11.38 -9.77 -4.46
CA GLU A 326 12.79 -9.45 -4.60
C GLU A 326 13.01 -8.04 -4.06
N ILE A 327 14.06 -7.83 -3.28
CA ILE A 327 14.49 -6.49 -2.86
C ILE A 327 15.99 -6.45 -2.62
N ARG A 328 16.65 -5.40 -3.09
CA ARG A 328 18.07 -5.10 -2.86
C ARG A 328 18.24 -3.61 -2.63
N PHE A 329 19.05 -3.26 -1.64
CA PHE A 329 19.33 -1.88 -1.23
C PHE A 329 20.79 -1.54 -1.50
N ASP A 330 21.04 -0.27 -1.83
CA ASP A 330 22.38 0.30 -1.95
C ASP A 330 23.30 -0.41 -2.95
N GLU A 331 22.70 -1.06 -3.95
CA GLU A 331 23.42 -1.63 -5.10
C GLU A 331 23.52 -0.64 -6.26
N PRO A 332 24.56 -0.75 -7.10
CA PRO A 332 24.68 0.05 -8.32
C PRO A 332 23.47 -0.12 -9.25
N VAL A 333 23.01 1.00 -9.81
CA VAL A 333 21.88 1.04 -10.74
C VAL A 333 22.38 1.36 -12.15
N ASP A 334 21.94 0.57 -13.14
CA ASP A 334 22.06 0.96 -14.55
C ASP A 334 21.08 2.12 -14.85
N ARG A 335 21.65 3.30 -15.11
CA ARG A 335 20.89 4.54 -15.35
C ARG A 335 20.00 4.47 -16.59
N GLU A 336 20.26 3.59 -17.55
CA GLU A 336 19.40 3.43 -18.73
C GLU A 336 17.99 2.94 -18.37
N VAL A 337 17.81 2.29 -17.21
CA VAL A 337 16.49 1.88 -16.69
C VAL A 337 15.55 3.09 -16.49
N PHE A 338 16.12 4.27 -16.22
CA PHE A 338 15.39 5.51 -15.99
C PHE A 338 15.09 6.28 -17.28
N SER A 339 15.41 5.72 -18.46
CA SER A 339 15.20 6.39 -19.74
C SER A 339 13.76 6.88 -19.90
N THR A 340 13.63 8.17 -20.23
CA THR A 340 12.36 8.84 -20.53
C THR A 340 12.07 8.87 -22.03
N LYS A 341 12.82 8.11 -22.83
CA LYS A 341 12.56 7.93 -24.26
C LYS A 341 11.33 7.03 -24.45
N PRO A 342 10.27 7.50 -25.13
CA PRO A 342 9.10 6.67 -25.41
C PRO A 342 9.47 5.44 -26.24
N GLN A 343 8.83 4.31 -25.98
CA GLN A 343 9.05 3.09 -26.76
C GLN A 343 8.31 3.15 -28.11
N GLU A 344 8.82 2.43 -29.11
CA GLU A 344 8.20 2.35 -30.43
C GLU A 344 6.78 1.77 -30.36
N GLY A 345 5.87 2.28 -31.19
CA GLY A 345 4.47 1.84 -31.24
C GLY A 345 3.54 2.53 -30.23
N TRP A 346 4.07 3.34 -29.31
CA TRP A 346 3.29 4.12 -28.37
C TRP A 346 2.93 5.50 -28.93
N THR A 347 1.69 5.96 -28.69
CA THR A 347 1.22 7.27 -29.20
C THR A 347 1.27 8.34 -28.11
N GLU A 348 1.87 9.50 -28.39
CA GLU A 348 1.88 10.63 -27.46
C GLU A 348 0.46 11.16 -27.24
N ARG A 349 0.12 11.44 -25.97
CA ARG A 349 -1.02 12.28 -25.60
C ARG A 349 -0.50 13.54 -24.93
N LYS A 350 -0.71 14.67 -25.60
CA LYS A 350 -0.53 15.97 -24.96
C LYS A 350 -1.59 16.12 -23.89
N ARG A 351 -1.16 16.38 -22.65
CA ARG A 351 -2.06 16.65 -21.54
C ARG A 351 -2.72 18.01 -21.80
N GLU A 352 -3.93 17.99 -22.36
CA GLU A 352 -4.77 19.19 -22.37
C GLU A 352 -5.06 19.54 -20.91
N PHE A 353 -4.39 20.57 -20.39
CA PHE A 353 -4.82 21.22 -19.16
C PHE A 353 -6.18 21.86 -19.43
N ARG A 354 -7.26 21.08 -19.30
CA ARG A 354 -8.59 21.65 -19.18
C ARG A 354 -8.64 22.34 -17.83
N ASN A 355 -8.41 23.65 -17.83
CA ASN A 355 -8.74 24.48 -16.70
C ASN A 355 -10.27 24.48 -16.56
N PRO A 356 -10.86 23.83 -15.54
CA PRO A 356 -12.31 23.74 -15.40
C PRO A 356 -12.98 25.10 -15.11
N GLU A 357 -12.18 26.16 -14.93
CA GLU A 357 -12.65 27.52 -14.62
C GLU A 357 -12.81 28.41 -15.86
N ILE A 358 -12.46 27.94 -17.06
CA ILE A 358 -12.59 28.72 -18.31
C ILE A 358 -13.87 28.36 -19.10
N GLU A 359 -14.59 27.29 -18.73
CA GLU A 359 -15.93 27.00 -19.25
C GLU A 359 -17.00 27.32 -18.18
N LYS A 360 -17.28 28.61 -18.00
CA LYS A 360 -18.53 29.10 -17.40
C LYS A 360 -19.04 30.32 -18.14
#